data_AF-A0A4T0D1T5-F1
#
_entry.id   AF-A0A4T0D1T5-F1
#
_cell.length_a   1.000
_cell.length_b   1.000
_cell.length_c   1.000
_cell.angle_alpha   90.00
_cell.angle_beta   90.00
_cell.angle_gamma   90.00
#
_symmetry.space_group_name_H-M   'P 1'
#
loop_
_entity.id
_entity.type
_entity.pdbx_description
1 polymer ?
#
loop_
_entity_poly.entity_id
_entity_poly.type
_entity_poly.pdbx_seq_one_letter_code
_entity_poly.pdbx_strand_id
1 'polypeptide(L)'
;MASAARSFTRALRTPAASSLKRSATFVPRTTFAQQARRGYADAAGAKKGGNGLLIGGLVAALAGGAGFYYMNGAEQVKAAGVFTPKQEDYQKVYDKIAQLLVEHDNYDDGSYGPVLVRLAWHASGTYDAETKTGGSNGATMRFPPEGDHGANAGLHAARDFLDPVKKEFPWITYSDLWTLAGVAAIQEMQGPKIPWRPGRNDRDVSYCTPDGRLPDASKEQKHLRAIFNRMGFNDQEIVALSGAHALGRCHTDRSGFSGPWTFSPTTLTNDYYKLLMEEKWAYKKWDGPKQFEDVSTKSLMMLPTDMALIKDKSFKSYVEKYAKDNDAFFKDFSNVVMKLFELGVPFETEERMTFKPSE
;
A
#
# COMPACT_ATOMS: atom_id res chain seq x y z
N MET A 1 14.16 -63.84 -30.51
CA MET A 1 12.70 -63.69 -30.34
C MET A 1 12.47 -62.40 -29.57
N ALA A 2 11.58 -61.54 -30.09
CA ALA A 2 11.29 -60.13 -29.77
C ALA A 2 11.19 -59.80 -28.26
N SER A 3 11.71 -58.69 -27.73
CA SER A 3 11.46 -57.24 -27.95
C SER A 3 10.05 -56.76 -27.56
N ALA A 4 9.98 -55.86 -26.56
CA ALA A 4 9.25 -54.58 -26.65
C ALA A 4 9.41 -53.75 -25.36
N ALA A 5 10.26 -52.73 -25.41
CA ALA A 5 10.24 -51.57 -24.52
C ALA A 5 9.37 -50.47 -25.17
N ARG A 6 8.49 -49.82 -24.40
CA ARG A 6 7.69 -48.67 -24.87
C ARG A 6 8.32 -47.38 -24.34
N SER A 7 8.99 -46.66 -25.24
CA SER A 7 9.30 -45.23 -25.08
C SER A 7 8.09 -44.39 -25.50
N PHE A 8 7.72 -43.41 -24.68
CA PHE A 8 6.82 -42.33 -25.07
C PHE A 8 7.63 -41.09 -25.43
N THR A 9 7.69 -40.79 -26.72
CA THR A 9 8.18 -39.52 -27.28
C THR A 9 7.05 -38.49 -27.24
N ARG A 10 7.23 -37.36 -26.55
CA ARG A 10 6.37 -36.18 -26.69
C ARG A 10 7.10 -35.13 -27.53
N ALA A 11 6.52 -34.83 -28.68
CA ALA A 11 7.05 -33.92 -29.69
C ALA A 11 7.10 -32.46 -29.20
N LEU A 12 8.24 -31.82 -29.42
CA LEU A 12 8.41 -30.37 -29.40
C LEU A 12 7.68 -29.76 -30.60
N ARG A 13 6.81 -28.77 -30.36
CA ARG A 13 6.29 -27.87 -31.39
C ARG A 13 6.79 -26.47 -31.09
N THR A 14 7.68 -25.97 -31.94
CA THR A 14 8.05 -24.56 -32.09
C THR A 14 6.97 -23.83 -32.91
N PRO A 15 6.59 -22.60 -32.55
CA PRO A 15 6.00 -21.67 -33.51
C PRO A 15 7.07 -20.75 -34.10
N ALA A 16 7.05 -20.63 -35.43
CA ALA A 16 7.89 -19.76 -36.22
C ALA A 16 7.56 -18.27 -35.99
N ALA A 17 8.60 -17.45 -36.01
CA ALA A 17 8.52 -16.00 -35.98
C ALA A 17 7.95 -15.45 -37.30
N SER A 18 6.91 -14.63 -37.22
CA SER A 18 6.45 -13.78 -38.32
C SER A 18 6.74 -12.32 -38.00
N SER A 19 7.72 -11.75 -38.70
CA SER A 19 8.07 -10.33 -38.67
C SER A 19 7.05 -9.51 -39.45
N LEU A 20 6.23 -8.70 -38.77
CA LEU A 20 5.44 -7.65 -39.40
C LEU A 20 6.01 -6.29 -39.00
N LYS A 21 6.74 -5.67 -39.93
CA LYS A 21 7.18 -4.28 -39.84
C LYS A 21 5.95 -3.37 -39.92
N ARG A 22 5.61 -2.67 -38.84
CA ARG A 22 4.68 -1.54 -38.87
C ARG A 22 5.49 -0.25 -38.90
N SER A 23 5.47 0.40 -40.06
CA SER A 23 5.91 1.78 -40.27
C SER A 23 4.95 2.73 -39.53
N ALA A 24 5.44 3.39 -38.49
CA ALA A 24 4.71 4.48 -37.84
C ALA A 24 5.14 5.80 -38.47
N THR A 25 4.23 6.42 -39.22
CA THR A 25 4.35 7.81 -39.66
C THR A 25 4.10 8.73 -38.48
N PHE A 26 5.10 9.55 -38.16
CA PHE A 26 5.07 10.56 -37.11
C PHE A 26 4.30 11.80 -37.62
N VAL A 27 3.18 12.13 -36.99
CA VAL A 27 2.44 13.39 -37.22
C VAL A 27 2.68 14.29 -36.01
N PRO A 28 3.25 15.50 -36.15
CA PRO A 28 3.45 16.38 -35.01
C PRO A 28 2.13 16.99 -34.57
N ARG A 29 1.77 16.82 -33.29
CA ARG A 29 0.68 17.58 -32.65
C ARG A 29 1.17 18.98 -32.35
N THR A 30 0.56 19.96 -32.99
CA THR A 30 0.68 21.39 -32.66
C THR A 30 0.03 21.67 -31.30
N THR A 31 0.82 22.14 -30.35
CA THR A 31 0.34 22.62 -29.04
C THR A 31 -0.21 24.04 -29.21
N PHE A 32 -1.54 24.20 -29.20
CA PHE A 32 -2.17 25.50 -28.99
C PHE A 32 -2.13 25.84 -27.50
N ALA A 33 -1.25 26.76 -27.13
CA ALA A 33 -1.25 27.40 -25.81
C ALA A 33 -2.38 28.45 -25.77
N GLN A 34 -3.49 28.15 -25.10
CA GLN A 34 -4.49 29.16 -24.75
C GLN A 34 -4.11 29.80 -23.41
N GLN A 35 -3.57 31.01 -23.49
CA GLN A 35 -3.43 31.93 -22.36
C GLN A 35 -4.82 32.28 -21.81
N ALA A 36 -5.14 31.79 -20.61
CA ALA A 36 -6.26 32.32 -19.82
C ALA A 36 -5.85 33.66 -19.19
N ARG A 37 -6.23 34.78 -19.82
CA ARG A 37 -6.20 36.09 -19.18
C ARG A 37 -7.36 36.20 -18.19
N ARG A 38 -7.04 36.27 -16.90
CA ARG A 38 -7.95 36.73 -15.82
C ARG A 38 -8.36 38.17 -16.11
N GLY A 39 -9.64 38.40 -16.41
CA GLY A 39 -10.27 39.72 -16.38
C GLY A 39 -10.98 39.91 -15.05
N TYR A 40 -10.51 40.86 -14.24
CA TYR A 40 -11.30 41.43 -13.15
C TYR A 40 -12.40 42.30 -13.76
N ALA A 41 -13.66 42.06 -13.36
CA ALA A 41 -14.77 42.96 -13.67
C ALA A 41 -14.93 43.94 -12.49
N ASP A 42 -14.55 45.19 -12.71
CA ASP A 42 -14.87 46.30 -11.83
C ASP A 42 -16.36 46.65 -11.93
N ALA A 43 -16.93 46.96 -10.77
CA ALA A 43 -18.30 47.40 -10.61
C ALA A 43 -18.52 48.76 -11.27
N ALA A 44 -19.49 48.85 -12.20
CA ALA A 44 -19.92 50.10 -12.79
C ALA A 44 -21.41 50.37 -12.50
N GLY A 45 -21.65 51.39 -11.68
CA GLY A 45 -22.61 52.45 -11.93
C GLY A 45 -24.09 52.08 -12.08
N ALA A 46 -24.84 52.23 -10.99
CA ALA A 46 -26.29 52.33 -11.01
C ALA A 46 -26.77 53.55 -11.84
N LYS A 47 -27.78 53.34 -12.70
CA LYS A 47 -28.69 54.39 -13.18
C LYS A 47 -30.15 53.95 -13.02
N LYS A 48 -30.92 54.85 -12.39
CA LYS A 48 -32.37 54.81 -12.13
C LYS A 48 -33.17 54.90 -13.44
N GLY A 49 -34.20 54.06 -13.56
CA GLY A 49 -35.32 54.21 -14.51
C GLY A 49 -36.47 53.30 -14.05
N GLY A 50 -37.61 53.89 -13.70
CA GLY A 50 -38.69 53.23 -12.97
C GLY A 50 -39.64 52.39 -13.83
N ASN A 51 -40.18 51.32 -13.23
CA ASN A 51 -41.54 50.85 -13.49
C ASN A 51 -42.00 49.92 -12.34
N GLY A 52 -42.78 50.46 -11.40
CA GLY A 52 -43.11 49.84 -10.10
C GLY A 52 -44.26 48.83 -10.09
N LEU A 53 -44.68 48.27 -11.22
CA LEU A 53 -45.87 47.40 -11.29
C LEU A 53 -45.65 45.99 -11.88
N LEU A 54 -44.43 45.64 -12.29
CA LEU A 54 -44.10 44.28 -12.77
C LEU A 54 -43.27 43.44 -11.77
N ILE A 55 -42.76 44.05 -10.70
CA ILE A 55 -41.97 43.37 -9.67
C ILE A 55 -42.85 42.73 -8.59
N GLY A 56 -44.07 43.25 -8.36
CA GLY A 56 -44.97 42.74 -7.32
C GLY A 56 -45.51 41.33 -7.58
N GLY A 57 -45.82 41.00 -8.84
CA GLY A 57 -46.38 39.68 -9.21
C GLY A 57 -45.35 38.54 -9.18
N LEU A 58 -44.09 38.83 -9.50
CA LEU A 58 -43.01 37.84 -9.53
C LEU A 58 -42.52 37.47 -8.11
N VAL A 59 -42.55 38.43 -7.17
CA VAL A 59 -42.18 38.19 -5.76
C VAL A 59 -43.28 37.40 -5.03
N ALA A 60 -44.56 37.64 -5.32
CA ALA A 60 -45.67 36.91 -4.71
C ALA A 60 -45.75 35.43 -5.17
N ALA A 61 -45.46 35.15 -6.45
CA ALA A 61 -45.43 33.78 -6.96
C ALA A 61 -44.24 32.95 -6.42
N LEU A 62 -43.06 33.58 -6.26
CA LEU A 62 -41.89 32.93 -5.66
C LEU A 62 -42.07 32.70 -4.16
N ALA A 63 -42.69 33.63 -3.43
CA ALA A 63 -42.98 33.45 -2.00
C ALA A 63 -44.08 32.40 -1.75
N GLY A 64 -45.11 32.34 -2.60
CA GLY A 64 -46.16 31.31 -2.52
C GLY A 64 -45.66 29.92 -2.88
N GLY A 65 -44.82 29.79 -3.92
CA GLY A 65 -44.19 28.53 -4.30
C GLY A 65 -43.18 28.02 -3.27
N ALA A 66 -42.36 28.91 -2.70
CA ALA A 66 -41.44 28.58 -1.61
C ALA A 66 -42.20 28.21 -0.32
N GLY A 67 -43.29 28.92 0.00
CA GLY A 67 -44.14 28.62 1.15
C GLY A 67 -44.86 27.26 1.03
N PHE A 68 -45.37 26.92 -0.16
CA PHE A 68 -46.00 25.62 -0.40
C PHE A 68 -44.99 24.46 -0.37
N TYR A 69 -43.77 24.66 -0.88
CA TYR A 69 -42.68 23.67 -0.79
C TYR A 69 -42.15 23.51 0.64
N TYR A 70 -42.10 24.60 1.42
CA TYR A 70 -41.66 24.57 2.82
C TYR A 70 -42.73 23.98 3.76
N MET A 71 -44.01 24.15 3.46
CA MET A 71 -45.13 23.66 4.28
C MET A 71 -45.55 22.22 3.92
N ASN A 72 -45.33 21.77 2.68
CA ASN A 72 -45.68 20.40 2.24
C ASN A 72 -44.47 19.48 1.99
N GLY A 73 -43.24 20.01 2.02
CA GLY A 73 -42.00 19.24 1.86
C GLY A 73 -41.32 18.84 3.18
N ALA A 74 -41.93 19.15 4.33
CA ALA A 74 -41.48 18.67 5.63
C ALA A 74 -42.01 17.26 5.92
N GLU A 75 -41.77 16.32 5.01
CA GLU A 75 -41.55 14.96 5.48
C GLU A 75 -40.31 15.02 6.38
N GLN A 76 -40.48 14.61 7.63
CA GLN A 76 -39.40 14.46 8.57
C GLN A 76 -38.35 13.53 7.96
N VAL A 77 -37.33 14.11 7.33
CA VAL A 77 -36.05 13.43 7.17
C VAL A 77 -35.57 13.23 8.60
N LYS A 78 -35.86 12.05 9.18
CA LYS A 78 -35.15 11.59 10.37
C LYS A 78 -33.69 11.78 10.04
N ALA A 79 -33.01 12.68 10.76
CA ALA A 79 -31.58 12.80 10.68
C ALA A 79 -31.01 11.41 10.94
N ALA A 80 -30.61 10.72 9.88
CA ALA A 80 -29.87 9.48 10.03
C ALA A 80 -28.65 9.87 10.87
N GLY A 81 -28.52 9.28 12.06
CA GLY A 81 -27.38 9.55 12.92
C GLY A 81 -26.09 9.36 12.12
N VAL A 82 -25.06 10.14 12.45
CA VAL A 82 -23.74 10.02 11.82
C VAL A 82 -23.33 8.54 11.86
N PHE A 83 -23.16 7.94 10.68
CA PHE A 83 -22.77 6.54 10.59
C PHE A 83 -21.44 6.35 11.34
N THR A 84 -21.49 5.53 12.38
CA THR A 84 -20.33 5.20 13.21
C THR A 84 -20.01 3.73 12.95
N PRO A 85 -18.99 3.44 12.14
CA PRO A 85 -18.66 2.07 11.75
C PRO A 85 -18.29 1.23 12.98
N LYS A 86 -18.77 -0.01 13.01
CA LYS A 86 -18.45 -0.99 14.07
C LYS A 86 -17.50 -2.07 13.56
N GLN A 87 -17.05 -2.96 14.43
CA GLN A 87 -16.18 -4.07 14.06
C GLN A 87 -16.75 -4.89 12.90
N GLU A 88 -18.07 -5.11 12.86
CA GLU A 88 -18.73 -5.86 11.78
C GLU A 88 -18.65 -5.14 10.44
N ASP A 89 -18.60 -3.80 10.42
CA ASP A 89 -18.45 -3.01 9.21
C ASP A 89 -17.02 -3.06 8.68
N TYR A 90 -16.02 -3.01 9.58
CA TYR A 90 -14.63 -3.23 9.20
C TYR A 90 -14.35 -4.67 8.78
N GLN A 91 -15.02 -5.66 9.37
CA GLN A 91 -14.92 -7.05 8.93
C GLN A 91 -15.44 -7.19 7.48
N LYS A 92 -16.51 -6.50 7.07
CA LYS A 92 -16.94 -6.52 5.65
C LYS A 92 -15.88 -5.93 4.71
N VAL A 93 -15.17 -4.89 5.13
CA VAL A 93 -14.05 -4.33 4.36
C VAL A 93 -12.91 -5.34 4.25
N TYR A 94 -12.55 -5.99 5.37
CA TYR A 94 -11.58 -7.07 5.41
C TYR A 94 -11.97 -8.21 4.44
N ASP A 95 -13.21 -8.70 4.55
CA ASP A 95 -13.73 -9.80 3.74
C ASP A 95 -13.69 -9.46 2.26
N LYS A 96 -14.00 -8.20 1.90
CA LYS A 96 -13.92 -7.74 0.51
C LYS A 96 -12.48 -7.75 0.00
N ILE A 97 -11.51 -7.33 0.82
CA ILE A 97 -10.09 -7.37 0.45
C ILE A 97 -9.63 -8.82 0.28
N ALA A 98 -9.98 -9.70 1.21
CA ALA A 98 -9.68 -11.13 1.13
C ALA A 98 -10.28 -11.79 -0.12
N GLN A 99 -11.54 -11.49 -0.43
CA GLN A 99 -12.20 -11.92 -1.66
C GLN A 99 -11.41 -11.47 -2.90
N LEU A 100 -11.04 -10.20 -2.99
CA LEU A 100 -10.28 -9.69 -4.14
C LEU A 100 -8.88 -10.30 -4.25
N LEU A 101 -8.24 -10.65 -3.14
CA LEU A 101 -6.95 -11.35 -3.15
C LEU A 101 -7.05 -12.74 -3.78
N VAL A 102 -8.19 -13.42 -3.62
CA VAL A 102 -8.47 -14.72 -4.25
C VAL A 102 -8.92 -14.55 -5.71
N GLU A 103 -9.75 -13.56 -6.00
CA GLU A 103 -10.29 -13.31 -7.35
C GLU A 103 -9.25 -12.75 -8.33
N HIS A 104 -8.17 -12.14 -7.82
CA HIS A 104 -7.11 -11.52 -8.62
C HIS A 104 -5.74 -12.13 -8.31
N ASP A 105 -5.55 -13.36 -8.78
CA ASP A 105 -4.30 -14.14 -8.68
C ASP A 105 -3.32 -13.88 -9.84
N ASN A 106 -3.52 -12.83 -10.63
CA ASN A 106 -2.77 -12.56 -11.86
C ASN A 106 -1.59 -11.58 -11.68
N TYR A 107 -1.24 -11.23 -10.43
CA TYR A 107 -0.18 -10.27 -10.12
C TYR A 107 1.05 -10.93 -9.50
N ASP A 108 2.22 -10.61 -10.05
CA ASP A 108 3.54 -11.09 -9.61
C ASP A 108 3.57 -12.62 -9.36
N ASP A 109 3.66 -13.02 -8.09
CA ASP A 109 3.76 -14.40 -7.61
C ASP A 109 2.40 -15.09 -7.44
N GLY A 110 1.36 -14.55 -8.07
CA GLY A 110 0.00 -15.05 -7.97
C GLY A 110 -0.84 -14.35 -6.89
N SER A 111 -0.43 -13.16 -6.43
CA SER A 111 -1.15 -12.45 -5.37
C SER A 111 -0.77 -10.97 -5.28
N TYR A 112 -1.75 -10.12 -4.96
CA TYR A 112 -1.53 -8.73 -4.54
C TYR A 112 -1.11 -8.60 -3.06
N GLY A 113 -1.19 -9.67 -2.27
CA GLY A 113 -0.93 -9.65 -0.83
C GLY A 113 0.39 -8.97 -0.47
N PRO A 114 1.54 -9.37 -1.04
CA PRO A 114 2.84 -8.75 -0.70
C PRO A 114 2.90 -7.25 -0.98
N VAL A 115 2.28 -6.77 -2.08
CA VAL A 115 2.28 -5.34 -2.41
C VAL A 115 1.35 -4.53 -1.50
N LEU A 116 0.27 -5.12 -0.98
CA LEU A 116 -0.57 -4.50 0.04
C LEU A 116 0.16 -4.34 1.37
N VAL A 117 0.92 -5.36 1.80
CA VAL A 117 1.80 -5.28 2.98
C VAL A 117 2.82 -4.16 2.80
N ARG A 118 3.45 -4.07 1.62
CA ARG A 118 4.39 -2.98 1.29
C ARG A 118 3.70 -1.62 1.30
N LEU A 119 2.50 -1.47 0.73
CA LEU A 119 1.76 -0.20 0.77
C LEU A 119 1.51 0.25 2.22
N ALA A 120 1.01 -0.65 3.07
CA ALA A 120 0.75 -0.36 4.47
C ALA A 120 2.03 0.01 5.24
N TRP A 121 3.14 -0.70 5.00
CA TRP A 121 4.46 -0.36 5.53
C TRP A 121 4.89 1.04 5.09
N HIS A 122 4.89 1.33 3.78
CA HIS A 122 5.38 2.60 3.24
C HIS A 122 4.52 3.79 3.67
N ALA A 123 3.19 3.62 3.76
CA ALA A 123 2.29 4.65 4.26
C ALA A 123 2.51 4.96 5.75
N SER A 124 3.08 4.02 6.52
CA SER A 124 3.34 4.17 7.95
C SER A 124 4.79 4.55 8.26
N GLY A 125 5.74 4.10 7.42
CA GLY A 125 7.18 4.20 7.63
C GLY A 125 7.77 5.60 7.43
N THR A 126 6.95 6.58 7.03
CA THR A 126 7.34 7.99 6.92
C THR A 126 7.31 8.72 8.25
N TYR A 127 6.87 8.07 9.33
CA TYR A 127 6.75 8.70 10.64
C TYR A 127 8.10 9.19 11.17
N ASP A 128 8.04 10.31 11.86
CA ASP A 128 9.12 10.90 12.62
C ASP A 128 8.62 11.25 14.02
N ALA A 129 9.17 10.56 15.03
CA ALA A 129 8.75 10.69 16.41
C ALA A 129 9.15 12.05 17.02
N GLU A 130 10.15 12.74 16.47
CA GLU A 130 10.57 14.07 16.95
C GLU A 130 9.60 15.14 16.43
N THR A 131 9.36 15.16 15.12
CA THR A 131 8.52 16.19 14.49
C THR A 131 7.02 15.86 14.51
N LYS A 132 6.64 14.61 14.84
CA LYS A 132 5.25 14.11 14.81
C LYS A 132 4.59 14.22 13.43
N THR A 133 5.39 14.11 12.37
CA THR A 133 4.93 14.19 10.98
C THR A 133 5.04 12.84 10.27
N GLY A 134 4.26 12.64 9.21
CA GLY A 134 4.16 11.36 8.51
C GLY A 134 3.42 10.31 9.34
N GLY A 135 3.65 9.04 9.02
CA GLY A 135 2.97 7.92 9.68
C GLY A 135 1.62 7.61 9.06
N SER A 136 0.88 6.70 9.68
CA SER A 136 -0.32 6.10 9.08
C SER A 136 -1.51 7.05 8.97
N ASN A 137 -1.43 8.27 9.52
CA ASN A 137 -2.53 9.22 9.62
C ASN A 137 -2.49 10.29 8.51
N GLY A 138 -2.90 9.95 7.29
CA GLY A 138 -3.02 10.94 6.22
C GLY A 138 -3.19 10.39 4.81
N ALA A 139 -2.70 9.18 4.55
CA ALA A 139 -2.66 8.57 3.21
C ALA A 139 -2.11 9.56 2.16
N THR A 140 -1.07 10.31 2.52
CA THR A 140 -0.51 11.42 1.73
C THR A 140 0.18 10.94 0.45
N MET A 141 0.61 9.68 0.42
CA MET A 141 1.08 9.01 -0.80
C MET A 141 0.08 9.07 -1.97
N ARG A 142 -1.19 9.42 -1.75
CA ARG A 142 -2.16 9.76 -2.83
C ARG A 142 -1.73 10.94 -3.69
N PHE A 143 -0.85 11.82 -3.20
CA PHE A 143 -0.47 13.06 -3.86
C PHE A 143 1.03 13.10 -4.17
N PRO A 144 1.43 13.78 -5.26
CA PRO A 144 2.80 14.28 -5.41
C PRO A 144 3.12 15.28 -4.28
N PRO A 145 4.37 15.35 -3.78
CA PRO A 145 5.52 14.57 -4.23
C PRO A 145 5.59 13.15 -3.65
N GLU A 146 4.88 12.86 -2.54
CA GLU A 146 5.09 11.62 -1.79
C GLU A 146 4.76 10.34 -2.60
N GLY A 147 3.70 10.39 -3.40
CA GLY A 147 3.33 9.31 -4.31
C GLY A 147 4.38 9.02 -5.40
N ASP A 148 5.24 10.00 -5.70
CA ASP A 148 6.24 9.94 -6.78
C ASP A 148 7.67 9.72 -6.25
N HIS A 149 7.87 9.65 -4.93
CA HIS A 149 9.15 9.30 -4.34
C HIS A 149 9.63 7.94 -4.87
N GLY A 150 10.93 7.81 -5.17
CA GLY A 150 11.49 6.60 -5.76
C GLY A 150 11.24 5.35 -4.91
N ALA A 151 11.26 5.49 -3.59
CA ALA A 151 10.96 4.40 -2.66
C ALA A 151 9.53 3.85 -2.81
N ASN A 152 8.58 4.61 -3.35
CA ASN A 152 7.18 4.23 -3.54
C ASN A 152 6.88 3.71 -4.95
N ALA A 153 7.88 3.57 -5.82
CA ALA A 153 7.72 3.02 -7.15
C ALA A 153 6.99 1.65 -7.12
N GLY A 154 5.97 1.52 -7.98
CA GLY A 154 5.10 0.35 -8.07
C GLY A 154 3.90 0.32 -7.11
N LEU A 155 3.84 1.17 -6.07
CA LEU A 155 2.73 1.17 -5.10
C LEU A 155 1.41 1.73 -5.66
N HIS A 156 1.39 2.26 -6.88
CA HIS A 156 0.13 2.54 -7.58
C HIS A 156 -0.67 1.26 -7.81
N ALA A 157 -0.03 0.12 -8.10
CA ALA A 157 -0.73 -1.15 -8.33
C ALA A 157 -1.55 -1.60 -7.11
N ALA A 158 -1.03 -1.41 -5.88
CA ALA A 158 -1.77 -1.68 -4.65
C ALA A 158 -2.90 -0.67 -4.41
N ARG A 159 -2.71 0.61 -4.76
CA ARG A 159 -3.76 1.64 -4.63
C ARG A 159 -4.91 1.37 -5.60
N ASP A 160 -4.60 1.08 -6.86
CA ASP A 160 -5.57 0.75 -7.89
C ASP A 160 -6.34 -0.53 -7.55
N PHE A 161 -5.68 -1.53 -6.95
CA PHE A 161 -6.32 -2.74 -6.44
C PHE A 161 -7.36 -2.44 -5.34
N LEU A 162 -7.12 -1.44 -4.49
CA LEU A 162 -8.02 -1.07 -3.40
C LEU A 162 -9.14 -0.09 -3.81
N ASP A 163 -9.08 0.48 -5.01
CA ASP A 163 -10.10 1.42 -5.50
C ASP A 163 -11.53 0.85 -5.51
N PRO A 164 -11.78 -0.40 -5.95
CA PRO A 164 -13.11 -1.01 -5.87
C PRO A 164 -13.61 -1.11 -4.42
N VAL A 165 -12.73 -1.45 -3.48
CA VAL A 165 -13.07 -1.51 -2.04
C VAL A 165 -13.45 -0.13 -1.52
N LYS A 166 -12.67 0.91 -1.86
CA LYS A 166 -12.97 2.30 -1.47
C LYS A 166 -14.31 2.78 -2.03
N LYS A 167 -14.68 2.37 -3.24
CA LYS A 167 -15.96 2.71 -3.88
C LYS A 167 -17.13 2.01 -3.20
N GLU A 168 -16.97 0.76 -2.80
CA GLU A 168 -17.99 -0.02 -2.09
C GLU A 168 -18.20 0.48 -0.65
N PHE A 169 -17.12 0.88 0.02
CA PHE A 169 -17.13 1.39 1.39
C PHE A 169 -16.68 2.87 1.42
N PRO A 170 -17.49 3.82 0.94
CA PRO A 170 -17.07 5.22 0.83
C PRO A 170 -16.80 5.89 2.19
N TRP A 171 -17.29 5.31 3.28
CA TRP A 171 -17.11 5.79 4.65
C TRP A 171 -15.71 5.53 5.22
N ILE A 172 -14.96 4.53 4.74
CA ILE A 172 -13.60 4.26 5.25
C ILE A 172 -12.62 5.27 4.67
N THR A 173 -11.70 5.79 5.50
CA THR A 173 -10.60 6.64 5.01
C THR A 173 -9.60 5.80 4.22
N TYR A 174 -8.86 6.40 3.29
CA TYR A 174 -7.75 5.71 2.64
C TYR A 174 -6.70 5.25 3.66
N SER A 175 -6.49 6.05 4.70
CA SER A 175 -5.56 5.75 5.79
C SER A 175 -5.93 4.47 6.57
N ASP A 176 -7.20 4.30 6.93
CA ASP A 176 -7.69 3.06 7.55
C ASP A 176 -7.70 1.91 6.53
N LEU A 177 -8.11 2.16 5.28
CA LEU A 177 -8.17 1.15 4.23
C LEU A 177 -6.80 0.52 3.95
N TRP A 178 -5.73 1.31 3.83
CA TRP A 178 -4.40 0.79 3.49
C TRP A 178 -3.81 -0.05 4.63
N THR A 179 -3.98 0.37 5.88
CA THR A 179 -3.50 -0.41 7.04
C THR A 179 -4.33 -1.67 7.26
N LEU A 180 -5.66 -1.60 7.08
CA LEU A 180 -6.54 -2.76 7.13
C LEU A 180 -6.22 -3.75 6.00
N ALA A 181 -5.91 -3.26 4.79
CA ALA A 181 -5.46 -4.10 3.68
C ALA A 181 -4.12 -4.81 3.98
N GLY A 182 -3.19 -4.14 4.67
CA GLY A 182 -1.98 -4.78 5.17
C GLY A 182 -2.27 -5.89 6.18
N VAL A 183 -3.20 -5.67 7.12
CA VAL A 183 -3.64 -6.70 8.08
C VAL A 183 -4.29 -7.89 7.37
N ALA A 184 -5.22 -7.64 6.45
CA ALA A 184 -5.87 -8.67 5.65
C ALA A 184 -4.85 -9.49 4.87
N ALA A 185 -3.95 -8.82 4.13
CA ALA A 185 -2.92 -9.50 3.37
C ALA A 185 -2.02 -10.39 4.25
N ILE A 186 -1.58 -9.91 5.42
CA ILE A 186 -0.77 -10.73 6.34
C ILE A 186 -1.53 -11.98 6.79
N GLN A 187 -2.78 -11.83 7.24
CA GLN A 187 -3.57 -12.94 7.75
C GLN A 187 -3.94 -13.96 6.65
N GLU A 188 -4.37 -13.48 5.47
CA GLU A 188 -4.72 -14.35 4.33
C GLU A 188 -3.50 -15.06 3.73
N MET A 189 -2.30 -14.52 3.91
CA MET A 189 -1.04 -15.20 3.58
C MET A 189 -0.51 -16.07 4.73
N GLN A 190 -1.41 -16.58 5.58
CA GLN A 190 -1.13 -17.50 6.71
C GLN A 190 -0.25 -16.91 7.82
N GLY A 191 -0.17 -15.59 7.89
CA GLY A 191 0.51 -14.85 8.96
C GLY A 191 -0.29 -14.78 10.26
N PRO A 192 0.28 -14.15 11.31
CA PRO A 192 -0.41 -13.99 12.58
C PRO A 192 -1.58 -13.01 12.48
N LYS A 193 -2.54 -13.18 13.40
CA LYS A 193 -3.60 -12.18 13.60
C LYS A 193 -2.99 -10.88 14.14
N ILE A 194 -3.36 -9.77 13.54
CA ILE A 194 -2.85 -8.44 13.92
C ILE A 194 -3.98 -7.65 14.57
N PRO A 195 -3.88 -7.28 15.87
CA PRO A 195 -4.81 -6.34 16.46
C PRO A 195 -4.75 -5.00 15.71
N TRP A 196 -5.90 -4.46 15.37
CA TRP A 196 -6.00 -3.23 14.56
C TRP A 196 -7.11 -2.34 15.08
N ARG A 197 -6.93 -1.02 15.03
CA ARG A 197 -7.97 -0.05 15.38
C ARG A 197 -8.16 1.02 14.30
N PRO A 198 -9.40 1.47 14.05
CA PRO A 198 -9.71 2.56 13.13
C PRO A 198 -9.50 3.93 13.78
N GLY A 199 -9.65 4.99 12.99
CA GLY A 199 -9.60 6.37 13.47
C GLY A 199 -8.56 7.22 12.77
N ARG A 200 -7.94 6.70 11.70
CA ARG A 200 -7.03 7.49 10.86
C ARG A 200 -7.84 8.42 9.97
N ASN A 201 -7.28 9.60 9.76
CA ASN A 201 -7.86 10.65 8.93
C ASN A 201 -7.03 10.82 7.65
N ASP A 202 -7.72 11.00 6.54
CA ASP A 202 -7.07 11.43 5.31
C ASP A 202 -6.67 12.90 5.40
N ARG A 203 -5.47 13.22 4.96
CA ARG A 203 -4.94 14.59 4.92
C ARG A 203 -4.77 15.06 3.47
N ASP A 204 -4.47 16.34 3.30
CA ASP A 204 -4.16 16.92 1.99
C ASP A 204 -2.64 16.95 1.73
N VAL A 205 -2.28 17.44 0.55
CA VAL A 205 -0.89 17.53 0.05
C VAL A 205 0.07 18.29 0.97
N SER A 206 -0.42 19.21 1.82
CA SER A 206 0.43 19.95 2.77
C SER A 206 1.06 19.06 3.86
N TYR A 207 0.55 17.84 4.03
CA TYR A 207 1.08 16.84 4.97
C TYR A 207 2.04 15.85 4.31
N CYS A 208 2.28 15.95 2.99
CA CYS A 208 3.26 15.11 2.30
C CYS A 208 4.64 15.24 2.96
N THR A 209 5.25 14.10 3.24
CA THR A 209 6.58 14.06 3.85
C THR A 209 7.67 14.34 2.80
N PRO A 210 8.87 14.81 3.21
CA PRO A 210 10.02 14.85 2.31
C PRO A 210 10.48 13.43 1.93
N ASP A 211 11.17 13.29 0.80
CA ASP A 211 11.79 12.03 0.40
C ASP A 211 12.92 11.62 1.37
N GLY A 212 13.32 10.35 1.33
CA GLY A 212 14.42 9.80 2.13
C GLY A 212 14.03 9.36 3.55
N ARG A 213 12.74 9.42 3.91
CA ARG A 213 12.27 8.87 5.20
C ARG A 213 12.19 7.34 5.21
N LEU A 214 12.04 6.72 4.04
CA LEU A 214 11.99 5.26 3.90
C LEU A 214 13.42 4.68 3.75
N PRO A 215 13.66 3.42 4.15
CA PRO A 215 14.99 2.84 4.13
C PRO A 215 15.53 2.62 2.70
N ASP A 216 16.86 2.67 2.57
CA ASP A 216 17.58 2.42 1.33
C ASP A 216 18.16 1.00 1.43
N ALA A 217 17.69 0.13 0.54
CA ALA A 217 18.03 -1.28 0.49
C ALA A 217 19.53 -1.54 0.30
N SER A 218 20.27 -0.60 -0.28
CA SER A 218 21.71 -0.71 -0.56
C SER A 218 22.61 -0.47 0.66
N LYS A 219 22.03 0.00 1.77
CA LYS A 219 22.75 0.32 3.01
C LYS A 219 22.81 -0.89 3.95
N GLU A 220 23.29 -0.66 5.18
CA GLU A 220 23.49 -1.70 6.18
C GLU A 220 22.95 -1.25 7.56
N GLN A 221 23.36 -1.92 8.64
CA GLN A 221 22.78 -1.84 9.99
C GLN A 221 22.71 -0.41 10.60
N LYS A 222 23.68 0.47 10.31
CA LYS A 222 23.65 1.85 10.81
C LYS A 222 22.51 2.64 10.19
N HIS A 223 22.23 2.41 8.91
CA HIS A 223 21.12 3.04 8.19
C HIS A 223 19.78 2.52 8.70
N LEU A 224 19.67 1.20 8.88
CA LEU A 224 18.47 0.60 9.47
C LEU A 224 18.15 1.22 10.82
N ARG A 225 19.13 1.28 11.74
CA ARG A 225 18.92 1.94 13.04
C ARG A 225 18.56 3.42 12.90
N ALA A 226 19.20 4.17 12.00
CA ALA A 226 18.87 5.58 11.81
C ALA A 226 17.40 5.79 11.39
N ILE A 227 16.91 5.00 10.42
CA ILE A 227 15.54 5.09 9.91
C ILE A 227 14.52 4.61 10.95
N PHE A 228 14.77 3.47 11.59
CA PHE A 228 13.81 2.84 12.48
C PHE A 228 13.79 3.46 13.88
N ASN A 229 14.92 3.93 14.40
CA ASN A 229 14.95 4.65 15.67
C ASN A 229 14.22 5.99 15.57
N ARG A 230 14.24 6.66 14.39
CA ARG A 230 13.43 7.86 14.14
C ARG A 230 11.93 7.60 14.35
N MET A 231 11.48 6.39 14.03
CA MET A 231 10.09 5.95 14.26
C MET A 231 9.83 5.44 15.68
N GLY A 232 10.89 5.27 16.50
CA GLY A 232 10.80 4.73 17.85
C GLY A 232 10.88 3.20 17.94
N PHE A 233 11.46 2.52 16.93
CA PHE A 233 11.70 1.08 16.97
C PHE A 233 13.08 0.74 17.52
N ASN A 234 13.19 -0.40 18.20
CA ASN A 234 14.45 -0.98 18.67
C ASN A 234 14.97 -2.09 17.72
N ASP A 235 16.13 -2.66 18.04
CA ASP A 235 16.77 -3.70 17.22
C ASP A 235 15.92 -4.96 17.00
N GLN A 236 15.18 -5.40 18.03
CA GLN A 236 14.29 -6.56 17.95
C GLN A 236 13.12 -6.30 17.00
N GLU A 237 12.55 -5.10 17.09
CA GLU A 237 11.43 -4.64 16.26
C GLU A 237 11.86 -4.48 14.80
N ILE A 238 13.07 -3.97 14.53
CA ILE A 238 13.66 -3.92 13.19
C ILE A 238 13.72 -5.31 12.58
N VAL A 239 14.32 -6.28 13.29
CA VAL A 239 14.49 -7.65 12.78
C VAL A 239 13.14 -8.35 12.60
N ALA A 240 12.18 -8.13 13.50
CA ALA A 240 10.84 -8.67 13.36
C ALA A 240 10.17 -8.13 12.09
N LEU A 241 10.16 -6.80 11.87
CA LEU A 241 9.58 -6.19 10.66
C LEU A 241 10.25 -6.66 9.36
N SER A 242 11.57 -6.86 9.36
CA SER A 242 12.29 -7.43 8.21
C SER A 242 11.78 -8.80 7.79
N GLY A 243 11.15 -9.57 8.69
CA GLY A 243 10.51 -10.85 8.36
C GLY A 243 9.40 -10.76 7.32
N ALA A 244 8.83 -9.57 7.10
CA ALA A 244 7.89 -9.35 5.99
C ALA A 244 8.51 -9.56 4.61
N HIS A 245 9.85 -9.51 4.48
CA HIS A 245 10.54 -9.89 3.25
C HIS A 245 10.44 -11.39 2.94
N ALA A 246 9.83 -12.21 3.81
CA ALA A 246 9.36 -13.54 3.39
C ALA A 246 8.38 -13.49 2.21
N LEU A 247 7.73 -12.33 2.01
CA LEU A 247 6.67 -12.09 1.04
C LEU A 247 7.18 -11.33 -0.18
N GLY A 248 6.73 -11.74 -1.36
CA GLY A 248 6.92 -11.09 -2.63
C GLY A 248 8.36 -11.14 -3.15
N ARG A 249 8.71 -10.11 -3.93
CA ARG A 249 9.97 -10.01 -4.68
C ARG A 249 10.33 -8.57 -4.98
N CYS A 250 11.59 -8.33 -5.32
CA CYS A 250 12.02 -7.10 -5.96
C CYS A 250 11.85 -7.12 -7.48
N HIS A 251 11.65 -5.92 -8.04
CA HIS A 251 11.57 -5.67 -9.47
C HIS A 251 12.55 -4.59 -9.90
N THR A 252 13.19 -4.78 -11.06
CA THR A 252 14.25 -3.92 -11.57
C THR A 252 13.73 -2.54 -11.96
N ASP A 253 12.52 -2.48 -12.51
CA ASP A 253 11.81 -1.27 -12.91
C ASP A 253 11.25 -0.45 -11.73
N ARG A 254 11.26 -1.01 -10.51
CA ARG A 254 10.74 -0.37 -9.29
C ARG A 254 11.87 0.03 -8.34
N SER A 255 12.69 -0.94 -7.98
CA SER A 255 13.71 -0.81 -6.93
C SER A 255 15.15 -0.91 -7.46
N GLY A 256 15.31 -1.30 -8.73
CA GLY A 256 16.60 -1.73 -9.29
C GLY A 256 17.01 -3.15 -8.91
N PHE A 257 16.53 -3.70 -7.78
CA PHE A 257 16.78 -5.07 -7.32
C PHE A 257 15.86 -6.09 -8.03
N SER A 258 16.15 -7.40 -7.92
CA SER A 258 15.40 -8.44 -8.64
C SER A 258 15.37 -9.78 -7.91
N GLY A 259 14.17 -10.36 -7.80
CA GLY A 259 13.95 -11.73 -7.35
C GLY A 259 13.27 -11.82 -5.96
N PRO A 260 12.78 -13.00 -5.60
CA PRO A 260 12.17 -13.26 -4.30
C PRO A 260 13.22 -13.59 -3.23
N TRP A 261 12.87 -13.38 -1.96
CA TRP A 261 13.71 -13.78 -0.82
C TRP A 261 13.53 -15.25 -0.43
N THR A 262 12.33 -15.80 -0.68
CA THR A 262 11.94 -17.14 -0.27
C THR A 262 11.37 -17.92 -1.45
N PHE A 263 11.22 -19.24 -1.28
CA PHE A 263 10.59 -20.12 -2.27
C PHE A 263 9.05 -20.02 -2.27
N SER A 264 8.46 -19.39 -1.25
CA SER A 264 7.01 -19.27 -1.05
C SER A 264 6.63 -17.80 -0.81
N PRO A 265 6.77 -16.92 -1.83
CA PRO A 265 6.61 -15.47 -1.68
C PRO A 265 5.17 -15.01 -1.37
N THR A 266 4.21 -15.93 -1.26
CA THR A 266 2.81 -15.64 -0.92
C THR A 266 2.38 -16.29 0.40
N THR A 267 3.34 -16.79 1.19
CA THR A 267 3.08 -17.36 2.52
C THR A 267 4.06 -16.75 3.52
N LEU A 268 3.54 -16.13 4.58
CA LEU A 268 4.39 -15.55 5.61
C LEU A 268 4.89 -16.67 6.53
N THR A 269 6.19 -16.95 6.50
CA THR A 269 6.83 -17.92 7.39
C THR A 269 8.14 -17.36 7.93
N ASN A 270 8.72 -18.01 8.95
CA ASN A 270 10.06 -17.72 9.42
C ASN A 270 11.18 -18.22 8.47
N ASP A 271 10.86 -18.74 7.28
CA ASP A 271 11.86 -19.24 6.34
C ASP A 271 12.77 -18.13 5.81
N TYR A 272 12.31 -16.87 5.80
CA TYR A 272 13.20 -15.73 5.57
C TYR A 272 14.44 -15.77 6.47
N TYR A 273 14.26 -16.02 7.78
CA TYR A 273 15.37 -16.07 8.73
C TYR A 273 16.21 -17.35 8.59
N LYS A 274 15.56 -18.50 8.34
CA LYS A 274 16.27 -19.77 8.11
C LYS A 274 17.16 -19.68 6.87
N LEU A 275 16.60 -19.28 5.74
CA LEU A 275 17.32 -19.13 4.47
C LEU A 275 18.45 -18.10 4.59
N LEU A 276 18.21 -16.98 5.28
CA LEU A 276 19.24 -15.97 5.52
C LEU A 276 20.46 -16.56 6.26
N MET A 277 20.25 -17.52 7.17
CA MET A 277 21.34 -18.16 7.94
C MET A 277 21.95 -19.40 7.29
N GLU A 278 21.14 -20.21 6.62
CA GLU A 278 21.50 -21.56 6.18
C GLU A 278 22.01 -21.58 4.74
N GLU A 279 21.52 -20.67 3.88
CA GLU A 279 22.02 -20.57 2.51
C GLU A 279 23.40 -19.93 2.45
N LYS A 280 24.17 -20.35 1.46
CA LYS A 280 25.42 -19.67 1.11
C LYS A 280 25.11 -18.55 0.15
N TRP A 281 25.40 -17.32 0.55
CA TRP A 281 25.16 -16.13 -0.25
C TRP A 281 26.42 -15.65 -0.97
N ALA A 282 26.28 -15.29 -2.24
CA ALA A 282 27.33 -14.67 -3.04
C ALA A 282 26.80 -13.38 -3.69
N TYR A 283 27.70 -12.48 -4.09
CA TYR A 283 27.31 -11.33 -4.88
C TYR A 283 26.79 -11.78 -6.25
N LYS A 284 25.60 -11.30 -6.61
CA LYS A 284 25.04 -11.44 -7.95
C LYS A 284 25.88 -10.63 -8.93
N LYS A 285 26.30 -11.25 -10.03
CA LYS A 285 27.04 -10.59 -11.12
C LYS A 285 26.06 -10.14 -12.20
N TRP A 286 25.73 -8.85 -12.23
CA TRP A 286 24.70 -8.28 -13.10
C TRP A 286 24.81 -6.75 -13.14
N ASP A 287 24.02 -6.10 -14.01
CA ASP A 287 24.03 -4.64 -14.22
C ASP A 287 23.14 -3.87 -13.23
N GLY A 288 22.61 -4.54 -12.20
CA GLY A 288 21.81 -3.92 -11.15
C GLY A 288 22.63 -3.50 -9.92
N PRO A 289 21.97 -2.97 -8.88
CA PRO A 289 22.61 -2.65 -7.62
C PRO A 289 23.20 -3.91 -6.95
N LYS A 290 24.10 -3.67 -5.99
CA LYS A 290 24.73 -4.73 -5.20
C LYS A 290 23.67 -5.58 -4.50
N GLN A 291 23.52 -6.82 -4.95
CA GLN A 291 22.54 -7.78 -4.47
C GLN A 291 23.24 -9.11 -4.18
N PHE A 292 22.72 -9.86 -3.23
CA PHE A 292 23.15 -11.23 -2.98
C PHE A 292 22.19 -12.21 -3.66
N GLU A 293 22.72 -13.33 -4.11
CA GLU A 293 21.99 -14.49 -4.58
C GLU A 293 22.50 -15.73 -3.85
N ASP A 294 21.63 -16.70 -3.65
CA ASP A 294 22.04 -17.98 -3.09
C ASP A 294 23.01 -18.67 -4.08
N VAL A 295 23.92 -19.49 -3.56
CA VAL A 295 24.91 -20.22 -4.37
C VAL A 295 24.31 -21.49 -4.95
N SER A 296 23.31 -22.06 -4.30
CA SER A 296 22.78 -23.40 -4.55
C SER A 296 21.88 -23.45 -5.79
N THR A 297 20.89 -22.58 -5.89
CA THR A 297 19.86 -22.54 -6.95
C THR A 297 19.91 -21.28 -7.79
N LYS A 298 20.51 -20.18 -7.29
CA LYS A 298 20.55 -18.86 -7.93
C LYS A 298 19.16 -18.25 -8.12
N SER A 299 18.17 -18.70 -7.35
CA SER A 299 16.77 -18.30 -7.50
C SER A 299 16.29 -17.33 -6.42
N LEU A 300 16.99 -17.27 -5.28
CA LEU A 300 16.70 -16.39 -4.17
C LEU A 300 17.63 -15.19 -4.16
N MET A 301 17.21 -14.13 -3.46
CA MET A 301 18.01 -12.94 -3.26
C MET A 301 17.97 -12.45 -1.82
N MET A 302 18.99 -11.68 -1.45
CA MET A 302 19.00 -10.85 -0.25
C MET A 302 19.54 -9.47 -0.60
N LEU A 303 18.95 -8.44 0.00
CA LEU A 303 19.46 -7.07 -0.07
C LEU A 303 20.68 -6.91 0.85
N PRO A 304 21.53 -5.89 0.61
CA PRO A 304 22.56 -5.50 1.58
C PRO A 304 22.03 -5.27 3.01
N THR A 305 20.84 -4.69 3.13
CA THR A 305 20.15 -4.50 4.41
C THR A 305 19.73 -5.81 5.09
N ASP A 306 19.24 -6.80 4.33
CA ASP A 306 18.94 -8.15 4.87
C ASP A 306 20.20 -8.84 5.38
N MET A 307 21.27 -8.81 4.57
CA MET A 307 22.56 -9.39 4.96
C MET A 307 23.18 -8.69 6.17
N ALA A 308 22.82 -7.44 6.44
CA ALA A 308 23.28 -6.73 7.64
C ALA A 308 22.70 -7.34 8.93
N LEU A 309 21.52 -7.99 8.86
CA LEU A 309 20.87 -8.58 10.04
C LEU A 309 21.67 -9.74 10.64
N ILE A 310 22.42 -10.49 9.82
CA ILE A 310 23.30 -11.58 10.31
C ILE A 310 24.75 -11.14 10.54
N LYS A 311 25.13 -9.94 10.11
CA LYS A 311 26.48 -9.38 10.33
C LYS A 311 26.57 -8.58 11.62
N ASP A 312 25.49 -7.91 12.02
CA ASP A 312 25.42 -7.18 13.28
C ASP A 312 25.08 -8.11 14.44
N LYS A 313 25.87 -8.06 15.52
CA LYS A 313 25.73 -8.98 16.67
C LYS A 313 24.36 -8.90 17.35
N SER A 314 23.80 -7.69 17.48
CA SER A 314 22.51 -7.49 18.14
C SER A 314 21.38 -8.04 17.27
N PHE A 315 21.34 -7.63 15.99
CA PHE A 315 20.34 -8.14 15.04
C PHE A 315 20.39 -9.65 14.89
N LYS A 316 21.60 -10.21 14.78
CA LYS A 316 21.79 -11.65 14.58
C LYS A 316 21.15 -12.47 15.69
N SER A 317 21.20 -12.00 16.94
CA SER A 317 20.56 -12.71 18.06
C SER A 317 19.05 -12.89 17.88
N TYR A 318 18.36 -11.91 17.28
CA TYR A 318 16.94 -11.99 16.98
C TYR A 318 16.66 -12.80 15.71
N VAL A 319 17.54 -12.73 14.70
CA VAL A 319 17.46 -13.63 13.52
C VAL A 319 17.55 -15.09 13.97
N GLU A 320 18.52 -15.42 14.83
CA GLU A 320 18.69 -16.78 15.39
C GLU A 320 17.48 -17.23 16.21
N LYS A 321 16.87 -16.32 16.97
CA LYS A 321 15.62 -16.58 17.70
C LYS A 321 14.49 -16.96 16.73
N TYR A 322 14.22 -16.11 15.74
CA TYR A 322 13.10 -16.30 14.83
C TYR A 322 13.30 -17.46 13.85
N ALA A 323 14.53 -17.75 13.42
CA ALA A 323 14.83 -18.91 12.60
C ALA A 323 14.46 -20.24 13.31
N LYS A 324 14.60 -20.28 14.65
CA LYS A 324 14.31 -21.48 15.46
C LYS A 324 12.86 -21.59 15.90
N ASP A 325 12.14 -20.48 15.99
CA ASP A 325 10.81 -20.41 16.61
C ASP A 325 9.88 -19.47 15.81
N ASN A 326 8.99 -20.08 15.02
CA ASN A 326 8.02 -19.35 14.21
C ASN A 326 6.95 -18.67 15.07
N ASP A 327 6.57 -19.25 16.21
CA ASP A 327 5.56 -18.67 17.10
C ASP A 327 6.10 -17.41 17.78
N ALA A 328 7.38 -17.45 18.18
CA ALA A 328 8.07 -16.28 18.70
C ALA A 328 8.19 -15.18 17.64
N PHE A 329 8.49 -15.54 16.38
CA PHE A 329 8.46 -14.59 15.26
C PHE A 329 7.07 -13.97 15.09
N PHE A 330 6.03 -14.80 14.96
CA PHE A 330 4.67 -14.35 14.71
C PHE A 330 4.12 -13.44 15.82
N LYS A 331 4.40 -13.80 17.08
CA LYS A 331 4.01 -12.97 18.23
C LYS A 331 4.66 -11.58 18.17
N ASP A 332 5.97 -11.54 17.92
CA ASP A 332 6.72 -10.28 17.89
C ASP A 332 6.39 -9.46 16.64
N PHE A 333 6.24 -10.12 15.48
CA PHE A 333 5.80 -9.54 14.22
C PHE A 333 4.42 -8.89 14.34
N SER A 334 3.46 -9.58 14.96
CA SER A 334 2.13 -9.02 15.20
C SER A 334 2.19 -7.73 16.01
N ASN A 335 2.93 -7.73 17.12
CA ASN A 335 3.04 -6.57 17.99
C ASN A 335 3.70 -5.37 17.28
N VAL A 336 4.75 -5.62 16.50
CA VAL A 336 5.48 -4.53 15.82
C VAL A 336 4.71 -3.99 14.61
N VAL A 337 3.98 -4.82 13.86
CA VAL A 337 3.10 -4.37 12.78
C VAL A 337 1.94 -3.55 13.34
N MET A 338 1.32 -3.99 14.44
CA MET A 338 0.33 -3.19 15.17
C MET A 338 0.90 -1.83 15.56
N LYS A 339 2.08 -1.79 16.23
CA LYS A 339 2.75 -0.54 16.61
C LYS A 339 3.01 0.37 15.41
N LEU A 340 3.51 -0.18 14.31
CA LEU A 340 3.77 0.54 13.07
C LEU A 340 2.52 1.21 12.52
N PHE A 341 1.41 0.47 12.41
CA PHE A 341 0.18 0.99 11.83
C PHE A 341 -0.48 2.05 12.73
N GLU A 342 -0.05 2.17 13.98
CA GLU A 342 -0.53 3.18 14.93
C GLU A 342 0.36 4.44 14.99
N LEU A 343 1.48 4.48 14.27
CA LEU A 343 2.39 5.63 14.30
C LEU A 343 1.71 6.89 13.74
N GLY A 344 1.75 7.96 14.55
CA GLY A 344 1.23 9.28 14.18
C GLY A 344 -0.30 9.43 14.22
N VAL A 345 -1.01 8.45 14.78
CA VAL A 345 -2.47 8.48 14.88
C VAL A 345 -2.92 8.90 16.30
N PRO A 346 -3.72 9.97 16.45
CA PRO A 346 -4.21 10.42 17.74
C PRO A 346 -5.47 9.64 18.15
N PHE A 347 -5.32 8.36 18.52
CA PHE A 347 -6.46 7.54 18.93
C PHE A 347 -7.07 8.03 20.24
N GLU A 348 -8.40 8.04 20.31
CA GLU A 348 -9.15 8.36 21.53
C GLU A 348 -9.43 7.12 22.39
N THR A 349 -9.34 5.92 21.80
CA THR A 349 -9.64 4.64 22.47
C THR A 349 -8.50 3.65 22.29
N GLU A 350 -8.30 2.78 23.29
CA GLU A 350 -7.33 1.67 23.26
C GLU A 350 -7.93 0.35 22.72
N GLU A 351 -9.23 0.36 22.40
CA GLU A 351 -9.92 -0.81 21.86
C GLU A 351 -9.39 -1.15 20.47
N ARG A 352 -8.99 -2.42 20.30
CA ARG A 352 -8.51 -2.98 19.04
C ARG A 352 -9.41 -4.12 18.62
N MET A 353 -9.65 -4.18 17.33
CA MET A 353 -10.39 -5.24 16.65
C MET A 353 -9.43 -6.35 16.25
N THR A 354 -9.93 -7.57 16.17
CA THR A 354 -9.23 -8.70 15.56
C THR A 354 -10.16 -9.34 14.54
N PHE A 355 -9.69 -9.46 13.30
CA PHE A 355 -10.50 -9.94 12.19
C PHE A 355 -10.39 -11.46 12.05
N LYS A 356 -11.46 -12.06 11.54
CA LYS A 356 -11.45 -13.48 11.17
C LYS A 356 -10.97 -13.59 9.72
N PRO A 357 -9.89 -14.35 9.44
CA PRO A 357 -9.47 -14.62 8.07
C PRO A 357 -10.48 -15.53 7.35
N SER A 358 -10.38 -15.58 6.02
CA SER A 358 -11.14 -16.57 5.25
C SER A 358 -10.69 -18.00 5.60
N GLU A 359 -11.63 -18.95 5.58
CA GLU A 359 -11.39 -20.36 5.96
C GLU A 359 -10.61 -21.15 4.89
#